data_AF-A0A498L9S5-F1
#
_entry.id   AF-A0A498L9S5-F1
#
_cell.length_a   1.000
_cell.length_b   1.000
_cell.length_c   1.000
_cell.angle_alpha   90.00
_cell.angle_beta   90.00
_cell.angle_gamma   90.00
#
_symmetry.space_group_name_H-M   'P 1'
#
loop_
_entity.id
_entity.type
_entity.pdbx_description
1 polymer ?
#
loop_
_entity_poly.entity_id
_entity_poly.type
_entity_poly.pdbx_seq_one_letter_code
_entity_poly.pdbx_strand_id
1 'polypeptide(L)'
;MRRTTLYVLLVILGFGGVFAQSGGPECSQPKDEGTGKETMLKFFYDPKQQVCVPFFYKGEGGNDNRFNTDKDCMIACSAKGNELYPDEDAVCSLPKDEGDCLAIIPRFYYDSEEKNCRMFLYKGCRGNGNRFNTREECHKMCLARSGRLLGAADVPNPDESSVNAGLIVGVLGGIVFAGALISLIVVFVLRKKSKKGERKPVPTTDIEMK
;
A
#
# COMPACT_ATOMS: atom_id res chain seq x y z
N MET A 1 37.20 -33.26 63.34
CA MET A 1 35.82 -33.41 62.84
C MET A 1 34.99 -32.20 63.22
N ARG A 2 34.68 -31.31 62.26
CA ARG A 2 33.45 -30.51 62.22
C ARG A 2 33.36 -29.83 60.86
N ARG A 3 32.48 -30.38 60.02
CA ARG A 3 32.06 -29.84 58.73
C ARG A 3 31.34 -28.52 58.99
N THR A 4 31.87 -27.40 58.52
CA THR A 4 31.12 -26.14 58.42
C THR A 4 30.58 -26.03 57.01
N THR A 5 29.31 -26.35 56.89
CA THR A 5 28.49 -26.36 55.68
C THR A 5 28.42 -24.95 55.06
N LEU A 6 28.74 -24.87 53.77
CA LEU A 6 28.61 -23.69 52.93
C LEU A 6 27.11 -23.47 52.65
N TYR A 7 26.49 -22.48 53.29
CA TYR A 7 25.13 -22.07 52.95
C TYR A 7 25.19 -21.02 51.85
N VAL A 8 25.06 -21.47 50.60
CA VAL A 8 24.81 -20.58 49.46
C VAL A 8 23.34 -20.16 49.52
N LEU A 9 23.07 -18.97 50.07
CA LEU A 9 21.77 -18.32 49.97
C LEU A 9 21.56 -17.88 48.50
N LEU A 10 20.95 -18.74 47.71
CA LEU A 10 20.35 -18.35 46.43
C LEU A 10 19.11 -17.50 46.73
N VAL A 11 19.32 -16.19 46.84
CA VAL A 11 18.22 -15.23 46.70
C VAL A 11 17.85 -15.22 45.23
N ILE A 12 16.92 -16.10 44.85
CA ILE A 12 16.18 -15.95 43.60
C ILE A 12 15.29 -14.74 43.82
N LEU A 13 15.80 -13.55 43.49
CA LEU A 13 14.96 -12.39 43.24
C LEU A 13 14.05 -12.81 42.10
N GLY A 14 12.84 -13.21 42.44
CA GLY A 14 11.76 -13.41 41.49
C GLY A 14 11.60 -12.11 40.75
N PHE A 15 12.17 -12.02 39.55
CA PHE A 15 11.69 -11.15 38.49
C PHE A 15 10.33 -11.70 38.04
N GLY A 16 9.35 -11.67 38.95
CA GLY A 16 7.95 -11.58 38.60
C GLY A 16 7.74 -10.16 38.09
N GLY A 17 8.32 -9.85 36.94
CA GLY A 17 7.93 -8.69 36.18
C GLY A 17 6.46 -8.91 35.85
N VAL A 18 5.59 -8.26 36.62
CA VAL A 18 4.22 -8.03 36.20
C VAL A 18 4.36 -7.22 34.92
N PHE A 19 4.33 -7.88 33.77
CA PHE A 19 4.22 -7.21 32.49
C PHE A 19 2.86 -6.51 32.55
N ALA A 20 2.85 -5.24 32.95
CA ALA A 20 1.69 -4.40 32.87
C ALA A 20 1.31 -4.35 31.39
N GLN A 21 0.28 -5.12 31.01
CA GLN A 21 -0.29 -4.98 29.68
C GLN A 21 -0.88 -3.57 29.62
N SER A 22 -0.24 -2.73 28.82
CA SER A 22 -0.66 -1.36 28.54
C SER A 22 -1.89 -1.41 27.63
N GLY A 23 -3.07 -1.70 28.18
CA GLY A 23 -4.31 -1.77 27.42
C GLY A 23 -5.49 -2.23 28.26
N GLY A 24 -6.70 -1.85 27.84
CA GLY A 24 -7.94 -2.34 28.45
C GLY A 24 -8.11 -3.87 28.32
N PRO A 25 -9.03 -4.49 29.08
CA PRO A 25 -9.28 -5.93 29.02
C PRO A 25 -9.65 -6.44 27.62
N GLU A 26 -10.23 -5.59 26.77
CA GLU A 26 -10.52 -5.87 25.36
C GLU A 26 -9.28 -6.27 24.57
N CYS A 27 -8.13 -5.67 24.81
CA CYS A 27 -6.90 -5.90 24.06
C CYS A 27 -6.34 -7.33 24.20
N SER A 28 -6.82 -8.10 25.18
CA SER A 28 -6.47 -9.51 25.38
C SER A 28 -7.42 -10.49 24.68
N GLN A 29 -8.56 -10.02 24.19
CA GLN A 29 -9.55 -10.88 23.52
C GLN A 29 -8.97 -11.39 22.19
N PRO A 30 -9.40 -12.56 21.68
CA PRO A 30 -8.93 -13.10 20.41
C PRO A 30 -9.56 -12.39 19.22
N LYS A 31 -8.97 -12.53 18.02
CA LYS A 31 -9.56 -12.02 16.78
C LYS A 31 -10.88 -12.74 16.54
N ASP A 32 -11.97 -11.99 16.46
CA ASP A 32 -13.31 -12.53 16.25
C ASP A 32 -14.00 -11.82 15.08
N GLU A 33 -14.21 -12.57 13.99
CA GLU A 33 -14.88 -12.08 12.78
C GLU A 33 -16.39 -11.84 13.01
N GLY A 34 -16.93 -12.35 14.11
CA GLY A 34 -18.35 -12.33 14.40
C GLY A 34 -19.17 -13.18 13.43
N THR A 35 -20.46 -12.86 13.36
CA THR A 35 -21.46 -13.45 12.48
C THR A 35 -22.03 -12.38 11.54
N GLY A 36 -22.88 -12.79 10.60
CA GLY A 36 -23.48 -11.88 9.62
C GLY A 36 -22.94 -12.09 8.20
N LYS A 37 -23.26 -11.13 7.32
CA LYS A 37 -22.96 -11.20 5.88
C LYS A 37 -22.20 -9.96 5.37
N GLU A 38 -21.89 -9.02 6.24
CA GLU A 38 -21.13 -7.83 5.86
C GLU A 38 -19.64 -8.17 5.74
N THR A 39 -18.88 -7.27 5.12
CA THR A 39 -17.43 -7.40 5.04
C THR A 39 -16.84 -6.04 5.34
N MET A 40 -16.61 -5.79 6.63
CA MET A 40 -16.05 -4.53 7.10
C MET A 40 -14.59 -4.72 7.48
N LEU A 41 -13.71 -3.90 6.91
CA LEU A 41 -12.33 -3.81 7.36
C LEU A 41 -12.30 -3.20 8.77
N LYS A 42 -11.73 -3.94 9.71
CA LYS A 42 -11.49 -3.52 11.10
C LYS A 42 -10.05 -3.88 11.49
N PHE A 43 -9.62 -3.39 12.64
CA PHE A 43 -8.31 -3.70 13.22
C PHE A 43 -8.48 -4.44 14.54
N PHE A 44 -7.65 -5.44 14.73
CA PHE A 44 -7.56 -6.25 15.94
C PHE A 44 -6.14 -6.15 16.49
N TYR A 45 -5.99 -5.99 17.81
CA TYR A 45 -4.69 -6.00 18.47
C TYR A 45 -4.25 -7.42 18.78
N ASP A 46 -3.13 -7.85 18.19
CA ASP A 46 -2.49 -9.12 18.54
C ASP A 46 -1.52 -8.90 19.71
N PRO A 47 -1.83 -9.41 20.93
CA PRO A 47 -0.99 -9.20 22.11
C PRO A 47 0.34 -9.97 22.05
N LYS A 48 0.45 -11.01 21.21
CA LYS A 48 1.70 -11.77 21.04
C LYS A 48 2.69 -11.02 20.17
N GLN A 49 2.18 -10.38 19.12
CA GLN A 49 2.97 -9.58 18.19
C GLN A 49 3.06 -8.10 18.60
N GLN A 50 2.25 -7.68 19.59
CA GLN A 50 2.10 -6.30 20.07
C GLN A 50 1.79 -5.30 18.94
N VAL A 51 0.91 -5.70 18.04
CA VAL A 51 0.60 -4.95 16.81
C VAL A 51 -0.88 -5.06 16.45
N CYS A 52 -1.43 -3.98 15.91
CA CYS A 52 -2.76 -3.98 15.31
C CYS A 52 -2.71 -4.45 13.87
N VAL A 53 -3.51 -5.46 13.55
CA VAL A 53 -3.60 -6.07 12.21
C VAL A 53 -5.01 -5.94 11.65
N PRO A 54 -5.14 -5.73 10.32
CA PRO A 54 -6.44 -5.68 9.68
C PRO A 54 -7.12 -7.06 9.66
N PHE A 55 -8.44 -7.08 9.80
CA PHE A 55 -9.29 -8.26 9.59
C PHE A 55 -10.68 -7.87 9.08
N PHE A 56 -11.43 -8.84 8.55
CA PHE A 56 -12.79 -8.63 8.06
C PHE A 56 -13.81 -9.05 9.12
N TYR A 57 -14.58 -8.09 9.63
CA TYR A 57 -15.69 -8.32 10.55
C TYR A 57 -17.02 -8.45 9.78
N LYS A 58 -17.86 -9.39 10.19
CA LYS A 58 -19.07 -9.83 9.47
C LYS A 58 -20.34 -9.04 9.81
N GLY A 59 -20.27 -8.10 10.75
CA GLY A 59 -21.34 -7.16 11.08
C GLY A 59 -22.02 -7.40 12.42
N GLU A 60 -22.11 -8.65 12.86
CA GLU A 60 -22.83 -9.03 14.08
C GLU A 60 -21.94 -9.77 15.09
N GLY A 61 -22.21 -9.61 16.38
CA GLY A 61 -21.47 -10.29 17.45
C GLY A 61 -20.00 -9.86 17.56
N GLY A 62 -19.13 -10.84 17.79
CA GLY A 62 -17.71 -10.60 18.02
C GLY A 62 -17.41 -10.09 19.42
N ASN A 63 -16.32 -9.32 19.54
CA ASN A 63 -15.83 -8.75 20.80
C ASN A 63 -15.30 -7.32 20.63
N ASP A 64 -14.73 -6.76 21.69
CA ASP A 64 -14.35 -5.35 21.79
C ASP A 64 -12.94 -5.06 21.26
N ASN A 65 -12.12 -6.08 20.99
CA ASN A 65 -10.82 -5.94 20.31
C ASN A 65 -11.00 -5.68 18.81
N ARG A 66 -11.74 -4.62 18.49
CA ARG A 66 -12.20 -4.30 17.14
C ARG A 66 -12.29 -2.80 16.95
N PHE A 67 -11.33 -2.26 16.22
CA PHE A 67 -11.15 -0.84 16.00
C PHE A 67 -11.38 -0.47 14.53
N ASN A 68 -11.75 0.78 14.27
CA ASN A 68 -11.98 1.26 12.91
C ASN A 68 -10.67 1.61 12.19
N THR A 69 -9.67 2.08 12.94
CA THR A 69 -8.36 2.46 12.42
C THR A 69 -7.25 1.77 13.21
N ASP A 70 -6.09 1.59 12.58
CA ASP A 70 -4.90 1.09 13.26
C ASP A 70 -4.38 2.08 14.30
N LYS A 71 -4.54 3.39 14.07
CA LYS A 71 -4.25 4.44 15.06
C LYS A 71 -5.03 4.20 16.35
N ASP A 72 -6.36 4.10 16.27
CA ASP A 72 -7.21 3.95 17.46
C ASP A 72 -6.87 2.66 18.22
N CYS A 73 -6.61 1.59 17.48
CA CYS A 73 -6.18 0.31 18.03
C CYS A 73 -4.84 0.40 18.77
N MET A 74 -3.83 1.02 18.16
CA MET A 74 -2.50 1.13 18.76
C MET A 74 -2.49 2.06 19.96
N ILE A 75 -3.27 3.16 19.92
CA ILE A 75 -3.44 4.07 21.06
C ILE A 75 -4.16 3.37 22.23
N ALA A 76 -5.18 2.55 21.94
CA ALA A 76 -5.92 1.84 22.98
C ALA A 76 -5.14 0.69 23.61
N CYS A 77 -4.36 -0.05 22.82
CA CYS A 77 -3.84 -1.36 23.23
C CYS A 77 -2.31 -1.50 23.32
N SER A 78 -1.54 -0.52 22.85
CA SER A 78 -0.08 -0.61 22.84
C SER A 78 0.58 0.50 23.65
N ALA A 79 1.60 0.15 24.44
CA ALA A 79 2.47 1.11 25.11
C ALA A 79 3.15 2.07 24.11
N LYS A 80 3.30 1.63 22.85
CA LYS A 80 3.91 2.43 21.77
C LYS A 80 2.91 3.30 21.02
N GLY A 81 1.63 3.32 21.39
CA GLY A 81 0.59 4.07 20.69
C GLY A 81 0.96 5.54 20.47
N ASN A 82 1.34 6.23 21.54
CA ASN A 82 1.71 7.65 21.50
C ASN A 82 3.05 7.93 20.80
N GLU A 83 3.95 6.95 20.75
CA GLU A 83 5.21 7.06 20.01
C GLU A 83 4.97 6.93 18.51
N LEU A 84 4.10 6.00 18.11
CA LEU A 84 3.79 5.73 16.70
C LEU A 84 2.79 6.73 16.12
N TYR A 85 1.87 7.25 16.93
CA TYR A 85 0.86 8.23 16.51
C TYR A 85 0.85 9.42 17.49
N PRO A 86 1.93 10.20 17.56
CA PRO A 86 1.98 11.38 18.40
C PRO A 86 0.96 12.43 17.91
N ASP A 87 0.55 13.29 18.83
CA ASP A 87 -0.42 14.34 18.53
C ASP A 87 0.16 15.45 17.66
N GLU A 88 -0.74 16.21 17.02
CA GLU A 88 -0.42 17.45 16.29
C GLU A 88 0.69 17.26 15.23
N ASP A 89 1.62 18.21 15.14
CA ASP A 89 2.68 18.28 14.14
C ASP A 89 3.91 17.43 14.50
N ALA A 90 3.98 16.85 15.70
CA ALA A 90 5.05 15.92 16.07
C ALA A 90 5.09 14.70 15.14
N VAL A 91 3.92 14.30 14.62
CA VAL A 91 3.78 13.21 13.65
C VAL A 91 4.61 13.45 12.38
N CYS A 92 4.79 14.70 11.99
CA CYS A 92 5.51 15.09 10.78
C CYS A 92 7.03 14.89 10.92
N SER A 93 7.54 14.60 12.12
CA SER A 93 8.95 14.30 12.35
C SER A 93 9.26 12.80 12.29
N LEU A 94 8.24 11.95 12.19
CA LEU A 94 8.44 10.51 12.09
C LEU A 94 8.96 10.11 10.69
N PRO A 95 9.73 9.02 10.57
CA PRO A 95 10.20 8.55 9.28
C PRO A 95 9.05 7.99 8.44
N LYS A 96 9.22 7.99 7.12
CA LYS A 96 8.40 7.18 6.21
C LYS A 96 8.52 5.71 6.62
N ASP A 97 7.39 5.06 6.92
CA ASP A 97 7.37 3.64 7.26
C ASP A 97 6.32 2.90 6.43
N GLU A 98 6.82 2.02 5.55
CA GLU A 98 6.01 1.21 4.65
C GLU A 98 5.34 0.03 5.37
N GLY A 99 5.85 -0.37 6.54
CA GLY A 99 5.47 -1.63 7.19
C GLY A 99 6.00 -2.87 6.46
N ASP A 100 5.58 -4.04 6.94
CA ASP A 100 6.11 -5.35 6.54
C ASP A 100 5.03 -6.33 5.99
N CYS A 101 3.79 -5.87 5.87
CA CYS A 101 2.73 -6.61 5.20
C CYS A 101 2.91 -6.64 3.66
N LEU A 102 1.90 -7.05 2.90
CA LEU A 102 1.99 -7.28 1.45
C LEU A 102 0.98 -6.49 0.62
N ALA A 103 0.26 -5.54 1.21
CA ALA A 103 -0.63 -4.67 0.45
C ALA A 103 0.17 -3.61 -0.33
N ILE A 104 -0.48 -2.96 -1.29
CA ILE A 104 0.07 -1.82 -2.01
C ILE A 104 -0.97 -0.70 -1.91
N ILE A 105 -0.82 0.17 -0.92
CA ILE A 105 -1.79 1.23 -0.62
C ILE A 105 -1.08 2.58 -0.77
N PRO A 106 -1.41 3.36 -1.81
CA PRO A 106 -0.87 4.71 -1.96
C PRO A 106 -1.26 5.57 -0.77
N ARG A 107 -0.26 6.21 -0.16
CA ARG A 107 -0.40 7.13 0.98
C ARG A 107 0.57 8.28 0.82
N PHE A 108 0.38 9.34 1.60
CA PHE A 108 1.31 10.47 1.65
C PHE A 108 2.06 10.49 2.97
N TYR A 109 3.33 10.87 2.96
CA TYR A 109 4.10 11.17 4.16
C TYR A 109 4.75 12.54 4.01
N TYR A 110 5.04 13.19 5.11
CA TYR A 110 5.85 14.39 5.13
C TYR A 110 7.34 14.03 5.11
N ASP A 111 8.01 14.46 4.06
CA ASP A 111 9.46 14.35 3.92
C ASP A 111 10.10 15.57 4.60
N SER A 112 10.72 15.35 5.75
CA SER A 112 11.34 16.41 6.53
C SER A 112 12.64 16.94 5.91
N GLU A 113 13.27 16.21 5.00
CA GLU A 113 14.47 16.67 4.30
C GLU A 113 14.07 17.66 3.21
N GLU A 114 13.07 17.29 2.42
CA GLU A 114 12.57 18.13 1.32
C GLU A 114 11.51 19.14 1.74
N LYS A 115 11.05 19.04 2.98
CA LYS A 115 10.01 19.89 3.55
C LYS A 115 8.73 19.88 2.72
N ASN A 116 8.32 18.72 2.21
CA ASN A 116 7.13 18.56 1.37
C ASN A 116 6.44 17.22 1.62
N CYS A 117 5.17 17.12 1.25
CA CYS A 117 4.43 15.86 1.29
C CYS A 117 4.61 15.08 -0.01
N ARG A 118 4.89 13.78 0.12
CA ARG A 118 5.23 12.87 -0.97
C ARG A 118 4.44 11.57 -0.87
N MET A 119 4.12 10.98 -2.03
CA MET A 119 3.47 9.69 -2.09
C MET A 119 4.44 8.54 -1.77
N PHE A 120 3.95 7.51 -1.10
CA PHE A 120 4.64 6.23 -0.89
C PHE A 120 3.65 5.06 -0.85
N LEU A 121 4.17 3.83 -0.94
CA LEU A 121 3.37 2.61 -0.94
C LEU A 121 3.37 1.96 0.44
N TYR A 122 2.28 2.15 1.20
CA TYR A 122 2.09 1.51 2.49
C TYR A 122 1.64 0.05 2.31
N LYS A 123 2.22 -0.85 3.12
CA LYS A 123 1.99 -2.29 3.02
C LYS A 123 0.79 -2.83 3.77
N GLY A 124 0.02 -1.95 4.44
CA GLY A 124 -1.29 -2.29 5.00
C GLY A 124 -1.31 -2.71 6.46
N CYS A 125 -0.16 -2.88 7.11
CA CYS A 125 -0.06 -3.02 8.57
C CYS A 125 1.24 -2.37 9.10
N ARG A 126 1.30 -2.15 10.42
CA ARG A 126 2.39 -1.42 11.10
C ARG A 126 2.53 0.01 10.58
N GLY A 127 3.76 0.51 10.49
CA GLY A 127 4.01 1.90 10.18
C GLY A 127 3.85 2.80 11.40
N ASN A 128 3.72 4.08 11.09
CA ASN A 128 3.51 5.13 12.07
C ASN A 128 2.57 6.21 11.49
N GLY A 129 2.32 7.26 12.26
CA GLY A 129 1.36 8.31 11.96
C GLY A 129 1.77 9.25 10.83
N ASN A 130 3.03 9.26 10.36
CA ASN A 130 3.44 10.04 9.19
C ASN A 130 2.95 9.37 7.90
N ARG A 131 1.63 9.22 7.80
CA ARG A 131 0.93 8.49 6.76
C ARG A 131 -0.50 9.01 6.63
N PHE A 132 -0.71 9.82 5.62
CA PHE A 132 -1.95 10.51 5.32
C PHE A 132 -2.64 9.90 4.10
N ASN A 133 -3.98 10.03 4.01
CA ASN A 133 -4.74 9.50 2.89
C ASN A 133 -4.59 10.39 1.65
N THR A 134 -4.47 11.71 1.85
CA THR A 134 -4.32 12.68 0.77
C THR A 134 -3.15 13.63 1.02
N ARG A 135 -2.68 14.27 -0.04
CA ARG A 135 -1.61 15.28 0.04
C ARG A 135 -2.04 16.49 0.85
N GLU A 136 -3.30 16.90 0.71
CA GLU A 136 -3.89 18.04 1.42
C GLU A 136 -3.97 17.78 2.92
N GLU A 137 -4.32 16.54 3.33
CA GLU A 137 -4.29 16.13 4.73
C GLU A 137 -2.87 16.25 5.31
N CYS A 138 -1.87 15.76 4.58
CA CYS A 138 -0.46 15.88 4.94
C CYS A 138 -0.02 17.36 5.02
N HIS A 139 -0.35 18.18 4.02
CA HIS A 139 0.01 19.61 4.00
C HIS A 139 -0.66 20.37 5.15
N LYS A 140 -1.94 20.10 5.40
CA LYS A 140 -2.67 20.71 6.51
C LYS A 140 -2.03 20.36 7.85
N MET A 141 -1.59 19.11 8.02
CA MET A 141 -0.93 18.68 9.24
C MET A 141 0.48 19.27 9.38
N CYS A 142 1.29 19.18 8.33
CA CYS A 142 2.74 19.37 8.42
C CYS A 142 3.27 20.70 7.85
N LEU A 143 2.49 21.42 7.05
CA LEU A 143 2.90 22.70 6.45
C LEU A 143 2.16 23.91 7.01
N ALA A 144 0.98 23.71 7.62
CA ALA A 144 0.13 24.80 8.10
C ALA A 144 0.78 25.70 9.16
N ARG A 145 1.51 25.12 10.11
CA ARG A 145 2.17 25.86 11.19
C ARG A 145 3.54 26.43 10.83
N SER A 146 4.12 26.00 9.71
CA SER A 146 5.41 26.49 9.22
C SER A 146 5.33 27.86 8.51
N GLY A 147 4.17 28.53 8.54
CA GLY A 147 3.94 29.78 7.79
C GLY A 147 3.88 29.60 6.26
N ARG A 148 3.95 28.35 5.76
CA ARG A 148 3.98 28.04 4.32
C ARG A 148 2.61 27.98 3.65
N LEU A 149 1.50 27.93 4.40
CA LEU A 149 0.15 27.93 3.82
C LEU A 149 -0.27 29.26 3.19
N LEU A 150 0.47 30.36 3.42
CA LEU A 150 0.21 31.62 2.72
C LEU A 150 0.63 31.61 1.23
N GLY A 151 1.18 30.49 0.72
CA GLY A 151 1.52 30.31 -0.70
C GLY A 151 1.34 28.88 -1.22
N ALA A 152 0.61 28.00 -0.52
CA ALA A 152 0.50 26.59 -0.87
C ALA A 152 -0.43 26.28 -2.06
N ALA A 153 -1.16 27.26 -2.57
CA ALA A 153 -1.97 27.09 -3.78
C ALA A 153 -1.11 26.83 -5.04
N ASP A 154 0.20 27.13 -5.00
CA ASP A 154 1.09 27.07 -6.16
C ASP A 154 2.26 26.08 -6.03
N VAL A 155 2.31 25.20 -5.00
CA VAL A 155 3.39 24.19 -4.91
C VAL A 155 3.13 23.10 -5.95
N PRO A 156 3.93 23.00 -7.03
CA PRO A 156 3.75 21.97 -8.03
C PRO A 156 3.84 20.59 -7.38
N ASN A 157 3.02 19.64 -7.85
CA ASN A 157 3.06 18.29 -7.33
C ASN A 157 4.35 17.61 -7.80
N PRO A 158 5.36 17.36 -6.91
CA PRO A 158 6.61 16.76 -7.36
C PRO A 158 6.42 15.32 -7.83
N ASP A 159 5.34 14.67 -7.39
CA ASP A 159 4.87 13.34 -7.79
C ASP A 159 3.89 13.36 -8.97
N GLU A 160 3.49 14.54 -9.47
CA GLU A 160 2.99 14.63 -10.85
C GLU A 160 4.22 14.45 -11.73
N SER A 161 4.54 13.19 -12.01
CA SER A 161 5.50 12.86 -13.06
C SER A 161 5.08 13.65 -14.28
N SER A 162 5.90 14.63 -14.68
CA SER A 162 5.62 15.45 -15.86
C SER A 162 5.60 14.49 -17.04
N VAL A 163 4.40 14.03 -17.41
CA VAL A 163 4.23 13.18 -18.57
C VAL A 163 4.57 14.10 -19.73
N ASN A 164 5.79 14.00 -20.22
CA ASN A 164 6.25 14.85 -21.31
C ASN A 164 5.24 14.70 -22.43
N ALA A 165 4.60 15.80 -22.84
CA ALA A 165 3.62 15.77 -23.91
C ALA A 165 4.19 15.06 -25.16
N GLY A 166 5.51 15.18 -25.38
CA GLY A 166 6.25 14.46 -26.41
C GLY A 166 6.22 12.92 -26.27
N LEU A 167 6.23 12.37 -25.05
CA LEU A 167 6.13 10.92 -24.83
C LEU A 167 4.71 10.41 -25.14
N ILE A 168 3.67 11.12 -24.69
CA ILE A 168 2.27 10.75 -24.99
C ILE A 168 2.01 10.84 -26.50
N VAL A 169 2.39 11.96 -27.12
CA VAL A 169 2.24 12.18 -28.57
C VAL A 169 3.05 11.15 -29.36
N GLY A 170 4.24 10.79 -28.89
CA GLY A 170 5.09 9.76 -29.51
C GLY A 170 4.45 8.37 -29.45
N VAL A 171 3.92 7.95 -28.30
CA VAL A 171 3.27 6.64 -28.15
C VAL A 171 1.99 6.56 -28.99
N LEU A 172 1.13 7.58 -28.93
CA LEU A 172 -0.10 7.63 -29.71
C LEU A 172 0.19 7.67 -31.22
N GLY A 173 1.15 8.50 -31.65
CA GLY A 173 1.58 8.60 -33.03
C GLY A 173 2.16 7.28 -33.56
N GLY A 174 2.97 6.59 -32.75
CA GLY A 174 3.53 5.29 -33.09
C GLY A 174 2.47 4.21 -33.30
N ILE A 175 1.45 4.15 -32.43
CA ILE A 175 0.34 3.20 -32.55
C ILE A 175 -0.47 3.44 -33.82
N VAL A 176 -0.80 4.71 -34.11
CA VAL A 176 -1.55 5.07 -35.32
C VAL A 176 -0.75 4.74 -36.59
N PHE A 177 0.55 5.05 -36.60
CA PHE A 177 1.42 4.76 -37.74
C PHE A 177 1.58 3.25 -37.98
N ALA A 178 1.78 2.48 -36.92
CA ALA A 178 1.83 1.01 -37.00
C ALA A 178 0.51 0.44 -37.54
N GLY A 179 -0.64 0.92 -37.04
CA GLY A 179 -1.95 0.51 -37.53
C GLY A 179 -2.17 0.83 -39.01
N ALA A 180 -1.74 2.01 -39.47
CA ALA A 180 -1.80 2.40 -40.88
C ALA A 180 -0.91 1.52 -41.76
N LEU A 181 0.33 1.23 -41.33
CA LEU A 181 1.24 0.33 -42.04
C LEU A 181 0.68 -1.09 -42.15
N ILE A 182 0.17 -1.64 -41.04
CA ILE A 182 -0.44 -2.97 -41.03
C ILE A 182 -1.63 -3.02 -41.99
N SER A 183 -2.50 -2.00 -41.97
CA SER A 183 -3.65 -1.90 -42.87
C SER A 183 -3.24 -1.86 -44.35
N LEU A 184 -2.19 -1.09 -44.69
CA LEU A 184 -1.65 -1.04 -46.05
C LEU A 184 -1.09 -2.39 -46.51
N ILE A 185 -0.34 -3.07 -45.64
CA ILE A 185 0.21 -4.41 -45.92
C ILE A 185 -0.92 -5.41 -46.15
N VAL A 186 -1.95 -5.41 -45.31
CA VAL A 186 -3.12 -6.29 -45.45
C VAL A 186 -3.83 -6.03 -46.78
N VAL A 187 -4.11 -4.77 -47.11
CA VAL A 187 -4.74 -4.39 -48.40
C VAL A 187 -3.89 -4.86 -49.59
N PHE A 188 -2.56 -4.67 -49.52
CA PHE A 188 -1.65 -5.13 -50.57
C PHE A 188 -1.68 -6.66 -50.75
N VAL A 189 -1.65 -7.42 -49.67
CA VAL A 189 -1.72 -8.88 -49.68
C VAL A 189 -3.06 -9.37 -50.22
N LEU A 190 -4.17 -8.76 -49.80
CA LEU A 190 -5.52 -9.10 -50.29
C LEU A 190 -5.68 -8.80 -51.79
N ARG A 191 -5.17 -7.65 -52.27
CA ARG A 191 -5.15 -7.32 -53.71
C ARG A 191 -4.30 -8.31 -54.51
N LYS A 192 -3.17 -8.77 -53.97
CA LYS A 192 -2.31 -9.78 -54.62
C LYS A 192 -3.00 -11.15 -54.70
N LYS A 193 -3.76 -11.55 -53.67
CA LYS A 193 -4.56 -12.78 -53.70
C LYS A 193 -5.67 -12.72 -54.75
N SER A 194 -6.39 -11.60 -54.85
CA SER A 194 -7.43 -11.39 -55.87
C SER A 194 -6.86 -11.53 -57.30
N LYS A 195 -5.72 -10.90 -57.60
CA LYS A 195 -5.06 -11.04 -58.92
C LYS A 195 -4.52 -12.45 -59.23
N LYS A 196 -4.22 -13.26 -58.22
CA LYS A 196 -3.75 -14.65 -58.41
C LYS A 196 -4.92 -15.61 -58.68
N GLY A 197 -6.12 -15.31 -58.17
CA GLY A 197 -7.34 -16.10 -58.42
C GLY A 197 -7.90 -15.97 -59.85
N GLU A 198 -7.47 -14.97 -60.62
CA GLU A 198 -8.00 -14.67 -61.96
C GLU A 198 -7.17 -15.24 -63.13
N ARG A 199 -6.04 -15.92 -62.85
CA ARG A 199 -5.27 -16.60 -63.92
C ARG A 199 -5.99 -17.87 -64.37
N LYS A 200 -6.65 -17.82 -65.54
CA LYS A 200 -7.26 -18.98 -66.20
C LYS A 200 -6.20 -20.04 -66.56
N PRO A 201 -6.49 -21.35 -66.41
CA PRO A 201 -5.58 -22.41 -66.83
C PRO A 201 -5.35 -22.36 -68.36
N VAL A 202 -4.11 -22.59 -68.78
CA VAL A 202 -3.70 -22.63 -70.18
C VAL A 202 -4.38 -23.83 -70.85
N PRO A 203 -5.05 -23.68 -72.01
CA PRO A 203 -5.58 -24.82 -72.74
C PRO A 203 -4.43 -25.67 -73.27
N THR A 204 -4.35 -26.93 -72.84
CA THR A 204 -3.55 -27.96 -73.49
C THR A 204 -4.27 -28.36 -74.77
N THR A 205 -3.71 -28.02 -75.92
CA THR A 205 -4.13 -28.59 -77.20
C THR A 205 -3.52 -29.99 -77.31
N ASP A 206 -4.35 -31.02 -77.24
CA ASP A 206 -3.95 -32.38 -77.57
C ASP A 206 -3.55 -32.44 -79.05
N ILE A 207 -2.29 -32.77 -79.33
CA ILE A 207 -1.83 -33.08 -80.68
C ILE A 207 -2.03 -34.58 -80.89
N GLU A 208 -3.10 -34.92 -81.61
CA GLU A 208 -3.34 -36.27 -82.12
C GLU A 208 -2.35 -36.53 -83.27
N MET A 209 -1.33 -37.36 -83.02
CA MET A 209 -0.48 -37.90 -84.09
C MET A 209 -1.15 -39.15 -84.66
N LYS A 210 -1.75 -38.94 -85.83
CA LYS A 210 -1.99 -39.83 -87.00
C LYS A 210 -1.97 -41.35 -86.81
#